data_AF-A0A0P9V552-F1
#
_entry.id   AF-A0A0P9V552-F1
#
_cell.length_a   1.000
_cell.length_b   1.000
_cell.length_c   1.000
_cell.angle_alpha   90.00
_cell.angle_beta   90.00
_cell.angle_gamma   90.00
#
_symmetry.space_group_name_H-M   'P 1'
#
loop_
_entity.id
_entity.type
_entity.pdbx_description
1 polymer ?
#
loop_
_entity_poly.entity_id
_entity_poly.type
_entity_poly.pdbx_seq_one_letter_code
_entity_poly.pdbx_strand_id
1 'polypeptide(L)' 'MVLPNTSPGGARLLAEKLRQSVSGMNIPHIAPTPGSSLTVSIGVATVTPQVGMHSRQLILDADKGLYLAKNNGRNQVAAG' A
#
# COMPACT_ATOMS: atom_id res chain seq x y z
N MET A 1 2.92 7.71 -2.55
CA MET A 1 3.35 7.80 -3.97
C MET A 1 2.12 8.13 -4.80
N VAL A 2 2.21 9.06 -5.75
CA VAL A 2 1.10 9.42 -6.66
C VAL A 2 1.44 8.92 -8.05
N LEU A 3 0.49 8.26 -8.71
CA LEU A 3 0.68 7.60 -10.02
C LEU A 3 -0.37 8.11 -11.02
N PRO A 4 -0.06 9.15 -11.81
CA PRO A 4 -0.96 9.61 -12.86
C PRO A 4 -1.21 8.52 -13.90
N ASN A 5 -2.40 8.52 -14.53
CA ASN A 5 -2.75 7.64 -15.67
C ASN A 5 -2.49 6.15 -15.42
N THR A 6 -2.66 5.70 -14.18
CA THR A 6 -2.39 4.32 -13.77
C THR A 6 -3.68 3.62 -13.38
N SER A 7 -3.93 2.45 -13.98
CA SER A 7 -5.11 1.65 -13.68
C SER A 7 -5.05 1.05 -12.26
N PRO A 8 -6.19 0.63 -11.68
CA PRO A 8 -6.19 -0.06 -10.38
C PRO A 8 -5.26 -1.27 -10.35
N GLY A 9 -5.27 -2.08 -11.41
CA GLY A 9 -4.38 -3.24 -11.55
C GLY A 9 -2.90 -2.85 -11.64
N GLY A 10 -2.58 -1.79 -12.40
CA GLY A 10 -1.22 -1.27 -12.50
C GLY A 10 -0.68 -0.74 -11.18
N ALA A 11 -1.51 0.01 -10.43
CA ALA A 11 -1.16 0.52 -9.12
C ALA A 11 -0.93 -0.61 -8.11
N ARG A 12 -1.80 -1.63 -8.10
CA ARG A 12 -1.64 -2.82 -7.25
C ARG A 12 -0.39 -3.61 -7.60
N LEU A 13 -0.10 -3.81 -8.89
CA LEU A 13 1.10 -4.50 -9.34
C LEU A 13 2.37 -3.78 -8.88
N LEU A 14 2.43 -2.46 -9.03
CA LEU A 14 3.57 -1.67 -8.58
C LEU A 14 3.74 -1.70 -7.05
N ALA A 15 2.63 -1.60 -6.31
CA ALA A 15 2.64 -1.73 -4.86
C ALA A 15 3.17 -3.10 -4.40
N GLU A 16 2.76 -4.19 -5.07
CA GLU A 16 3.23 -5.53 -4.71
C GLU A 16 4.71 -5.72 -5.03
N LYS A 17 5.18 -5.20 -6.17
CA LYS A 17 6.62 -5.15 -6.48
C LYS A 17 7.40 -4.42 -5.39
N LEU A 18 6.95 -3.23 -4.97
CA LEU A 18 7.59 -2.46 -3.91
C LEU A 18 7.62 -3.22 -2.58
N ARG A 19 6.50 -3.85 -2.20
CA ARG A 19 6.41 -4.65 -0.98
C ARG A 19 7.41 -5.80 -0.98
N GLN A 20 7.49 -6.54 -2.10
CA GLN A 20 8.44 -7.64 -2.27
C GLN A 20 9.88 -7.16 -2.27
N SER A 21 10.18 -6.04 -2.94
CA SER A 21 11.53 -5.45 -2.92
C SER A 21 11.97 -5.10 -1.50
N VAL A 22 11.10 -4.49 -0.69
CA VAL A 22 11.43 -4.17 0.70
C VAL A 22 11.63 -5.44 1.53
N SER A 23 10.73 -6.40 1.43
CA SER A 23 10.85 -7.68 2.14
C SER A 23 12.12 -8.44 1.75
N GLY A 24 12.52 -8.37 0.47
CA GLY A 24 13.70 -9.04 -0.06
C GLY A 24 15.03 -8.41 0.34
N MET A 25 15.03 -7.19 0.91
CA MET A 25 16.25 -6.58 1.45
C MET A 25 16.72 -7.25 2.75
N ASN A 26 15.89 -8.08 3.40
CA ASN A 26 16.22 -8.82 4.63
C ASN A 26 16.84 -7.94 5.73
N ILE A 27 16.36 -6.71 5.86
CA ILE A 27 16.84 -5.77 6.88
C ILE A 27 16.44 -6.34 8.25
N PRO A 28 17.41 -6.64 9.15
CA PRO A 28 17.10 -7.26 10.44
C PRO A 28 16.12 -6.42 11.27
N HIS A 29 15.12 -7.07 11.85
CA HIS A 29 14.17 -6.44 12.76
C HIS A 29 13.81 -7.38 13.91
N ILE A 30 13.44 -6.81 15.06
CA ILE A 30 13.14 -7.57 16.28
C ILE A 30 11.63 -7.80 16.50
N ALA A 31 10.79 -7.14 15.70
CA ALA A 31 9.35 -7.27 15.72
C ALA A 31 8.84 -7.83 14.39
N PRO A 32 7.75 -8.61 14.37
CA PRO A 32 6.93 -9.00 15.54
C PRO A 32 7.59 -10.04 16.46
N THR A 33 8.62 -10.75 15.98
CA THR A 33 9.40 -11.72 16.77
C THR A 33 10.90 -11.59 16.50
N PRO A 34 11.77 -12.03 17.42
CA PRO A 34 13.21 -12.10 17.16
C PRO A 34 13.51 -12.86 15.87
N GLY A 35 14.42 -12.32 15.05
CA GLY A 35 14.75 -12.89 13.74
C GLY A 35 13.83 -12.47 12.59
N SER A 36 12.90 -11.54 12.85
CA SER A 36 12.09 -10.94 11.78
C SER A 36 12.92 -10.06 10.84
N SER A 37 12.34 -9.73 9.69
CA SER A 37 12.89 -8.72 8.77
C SER A 37 11.91 -7.56 8.63
N LEU A 38 12.43 -6.37 8.30
CA LEU A 38 11.60 -5.20 8.03
C LEU A 38 10.68 -5.46 6.84
N THR A 39 9.41 -5.07 6.99
CA THR A 39 8.38 -5.20 5.95
C THR A 39 7.56 -3.92 5.86
N VAL A 40 6.75 -3.79 4.81
CA VAL A 40 5.83 -2.65 4.61
C VAL A 40 4.42 -3.13 4.31
N SER A 41 3.44 -2.39 4.81
CA SER A 41 2.04 -2.51 4.41
C SER A 41 1.67 -1.32 3.54
N ILE A 42 0.94 -1.57 2.45
CA ILE A 42 0.65 -0.54 1.45
C ILE A 42 -0.87 -0.51 1.20
N GLY A 43 -1.46 0.67 1.35
CA GLY A 43 -2.81 0.97 0.88
C GLY A 43 -2.78 1.53 -0.52
N VAL A 44 -3.66 1.04 -1.40
CA VAL A 44 -3.78 1.49 -2.79
C VAL A 44 -5.19 2.02 -3.01
N ALA A 45 -5.30 3.17 -3.66
CA ALA A 45 -6.56 3.68 -4.18
C ALA A 45 -6.31 4.33 -5.55
N THR A 46 -7.33 4.30 -6.39
CA THR A 46 -7.32 4.91 -7.71
C THR A 46 -8.65 5.61 -7.94
N VAL A 47 -8.62 6.76 -8.60
CA VAL A 47 -9.83 7.51 -8.92
C VAL A 47 -9.68 8.15 -10.29
N THR A 48 -10.77 8.22 -11.04
CA THR A 48 -10.91 9.14 -12.16
C THR A 48 -11.63 10.39 -11.62
N PRO A 49 -10.96 11.54 -11.50
CA PRO A 49 -11.57 12.72 -10.92
C PRO A 49 -12.81 13.19 -11.70
N GLN A 50 -13.82 13.66 -10.98
CA GLN A 50 -15.04 14.28 -11.51
C GLN A 50 -15.10 15.73 -11.03
N VAL A 51 -15.80 16.58 -11.78
CA VAL A 51 -16.01 17.99 -11.41
C VAL A 51 -16.65 18.06 -10.01
N GLY A 52 -16.07 18.88 -9.13
CA GLY A 52 -16.52 19.03 -7.74
C GLY A 52 -15.97 17.99 -6.75
N MET A 53 -15.22 16.98 -7.20
CA MET A 53 -14.61 16.00 -6.30
C MET A 53 -13.34 16.57 -5.65
N HIS A 54 -13.23 16.42 -4.33
CA HIS A 54 -12.06 16.86 -3.58
C HIS A 54 -10.98 15.75 -3.52
N SER A 55 -9.71 16.10 -3.74
CA SER A 55 -8.57 15.16 -3.75
C SER A 55 -8.42 14.35 -2.45
N ARG A 56 -8.90 14.90 -1.33
CA ARG A 56 -8.97 14.22 -0.02
C ARG A 56 -9.67 12.86 -0.09
N GLN A 57 -10.65 12.67 -0.96
CA GLN A 57 -11.32 11.38 -1.10
C GLN A 57 -10.34 10.26 -1.48
N LEU A 58 -9.45 10.52 -2.44
CA LEU A 58 -8.43 9.56 -2.86
C LEU A 58 -7.47 9.20 -1.72
N ILE A 59 -7.12 10.18 -0.88
CA ILE A 59 -6.24 9.96 0.28
C ILE A 59 -6.95 9.09 1.31
N LEU A 60 -8.22 9.38 1.61
CA LEU A 60 -9.02 8.61 2.55
C LEU A 60 -9.17 7.15 2.11
N ASP A 61 -9.39 6.91 0.82
CA ASP A 61 -9.50 5.55 0.30
C ASP A 61 -8.14 4.83 0.34
N ALA A 62 -7.03 5.52 0.05
CA ALA A 62 -5.69 4.93 0.23
C ALA A 62 -5.41 4.58 1.70
N ASP A 63 -5.82 5.44 2.64
CA ASP A 63 -5.68 5.20 4.08
C ASP A 63 -6.53 4.01 4.55
N LYS A 64 -7.77 3.87 4.04
CA LYS A 64 -8.60 2.68 4.31
C LYS A 64 -7.88 1.40 3.86
N GLY A 65 -7.34 1.39 2.65
CA GLY A 65 -6.53 0.27 2.15
C GLY A 65 -5.33 -0.01 3.05
N LEU A 66 -4.65 1.03 3.54
CA LEU A 66 -3.51 0.89 4.44
C LEU A 66 -3.92 0.28 5.79
N TYR A 67 -5.04 0.71 6.34
CA TYR A 67 -5.61 0.15 7.57
C TYR A 67 -5.98 -1.32 7.39
N LEU A 68 -6.65 -1.68 6.29
CA LEU A 68 -6.98 -3.07 5.96
C LEU A 68 -5.71 -3.93 5.88
N ALA A 69 -4.68 -3.47 5.17
CA ALA A 69 -3.41 -4.19 5.07
C ALA A 69 -2.73 -4.39 6.44
N LYS A 70 -2.79 -3.40 7.34
CA LYS A 70 -2.22 -3.50 8.68
C LYS A 70 -3.01 -4.48 9.56
N ASN A 71 -4.33 -4.41 9.53
CA ASN A 71 -5.21 -5.21 10.38
C ASN A 71 -5.28 -6.67 9.93
N ASN A 72 -5.07 -6.95 8.65
CA ASN A 72 -5.08 -8.31 8.11
C ASN A 72 -3.69 -9.01 8.16
N GLY A 73 -2.80 -8.62 9.07
CA GLY A 73 -1.52 -9.30 9.28
C GLY A 73 -0.26 -8.57 8.78
N ARG A 74 -0.38 -7.30 8.36
CA ARG A 74 0.73 -6.48 7.82
C ARG A 74 1.36 -7.12 6.56
N ASN A 75 2.54 -6.64 6.15
CA ASN A 75 3.32 -7.13 4.99
C ASN A 75 2.48 -7.52 3.76
N GLN A 76 1.54 -6.66 3.35
CA GLN A 76 0.64 -6.92 2.24
C GLN A 76 0.15 -5.62 1.60
N VAL A 77 -0.46 -5.76 0.42
CA VAL A 77 -1.14 -4.70 -0.30
C VAL A 77 -2.65 -4.91 -0.19
N ALA A 78 -3.39 -3.86 0.16
CA ALA A 78 -4.85 -3.87 0.12
C ALA A 78 -5.38 -2.60 -0.57
N ALA A 79 -6.52 -2.75 -1.24
CA ALA A 79 -7.25 -1.64 -1.83
C ALA A 79 -8.30 -1.12 -0.84
N GLY A 80 -8.51 0.19 -0.82
CA GLY A 80 -9.59 0.83 -0.05
C GLY A 80 -10.75 1.31 -0.90
#